data_AF-Q4QR75-F1
#
_entry.id   AF-Q4QR75-F1
#
_cell.length_a   1.000
_cell.length_b   1.000
_cell.length_c   1.000
_cell.angle_alpha   90.00
_cell.angle_beta   90.00
_cell.angle_gamma   90.00
#
_symmetry.space_group_name_H-M   'P 1'
#
loop_
_entity.id
_entity.type
_entity.pdbx_description
1 polymer ?
#
loop_
_entity_poly.entity_id
_entity_poly.type
_entity_poly.pdbx_seq_one_letter_code
_entity_poly.pdbx_strand_id
1 'polypeptide(L)'
;MKETPLSNCERRFLLRAIEEKKRLDGRQTYDYRNIRISFGTDYGCCIVELGKTRVLGQVSCELVSPKLNRATEGILFFNLELSQMAAPAFEPGRQSDLLVKLNRLLERCLRNSKCIDTESLCVVAGEKVWQIRVDLHLLNHDGNIIDAASIAAIVALCHFRRPDVSVQGEEVTLYTPEERDPVPLSIHHMPICVSFAFFQQGTYLLVDPNEREERVMDGLLVIAMNKHREICTIQSSGGIMLLKDQVFRCSKIAGVKVAEITELIQKALENDQRVRKEGGKFGFAESIANQRITAFKMEKAPIDTSNIEEKAEEIIAEAEPPPEVVSKPVLWTPGTAQIGEGIENSWGDLEDSEKEEEEEGGIDETVILDDTKMDTGEVSDIGSQGAPIVLSDSEEEEMIILEPEKSPKKIRAQTSANQKAPSKSQGKRRKKKRTAN
;
A
#
# COMPACT_ATOMS: atom_id res chain seq x y z
N MET A 1 -18.72 -4.44 10.36
CA MET A 1 -18.96 -5.91 10.17
C MET A 1 -17.91 -6.66 10.99
N LYS A 2 -18.10 -7.97 11.28
CA LYS A 2 -17.15 -8.72 12.11
C LYS A 2 -16.18 -9.53 11.26
N GLU A 3 -14.92 -9.63 11.71
CA GLU A 3 -13.94 -10.54 11.13
C GLU A 3 -14.40 -11.99 11.23
N THR A 4 -14.09 -12.78 10.22
CA THR A 4 -14.25 -14.23 10.25
C THR A 4 -13.32 -14.81 11.32
N PRO A 5 -13.81 -15.60 12.28
CA PRO A 5 -12.94 -16.21 13.29
C PRO A 5 -11.99 -17.23 12.65
N LEU A 6 -10.77 -17.33 13.17
CA LEU A 6 -9.78 -18.31 12.71
C LEU A 6 -10.08 -19.70 13.31
N SER A 7 -10.14 -20.74 12.49
CA SER A 7 -10.34 -22.12 12.94
C SER A 7 -9.13 -22.64 13.73
N ASN A 8 -9.38 -23.42 14.79
CA ASN A 8 -8.31 -24.08 15.55
C ASN A 8 -7.51 -25.05 14.68
N CYS A 9 -8.16 -25.71 13.71
CA CYS A 9 -7.50 -26.60 12.76
C CYS A 9 -6.51 -25.81 11.89
N GLU A 10 -6.96 -24.68 11.36
CA GLU A 10 -6.14 -23.80 10.52
C GLU A 10 -4.96 -23.23 11.29
N ARG A 11 -5.17 -22.74 12.52
CA ARG A 11 -4.09 -22.26 13.38
C ARG A 11 -3.03 -23.33 13.62
N ARG A 12 -3.43 -24.55 14.00
CA ARG A 12 -2.50 -25.66 14.26
C ARG A 12 -1.76 -26.09 12.99
N PHE A 13 -2.46 -26.12 11.86
CA PHE A 13 -1.86 -26.44 10.57
C PHE A 13 -0.81 -25.41 10.15
N LEU A 14 -1.12 -24.12 10.28
CA LEU A 14 -0.19 -23.02 10.01
C LEU A 14 1.08 -23.11 10.86
N LEU A 15 0.92 -23.32 12.17
CA LEU A 15 2.08 -23.45 13.06
C LEU A 15 2.95 -24.66 12.71
N ARG A 16 2.36 -25.82 12.39
CA ARG A 16 3.11 -27.00 11.92
C ARG A 16 3.84 -26.75 10.59
N ALA A 17 3.21 -26.03 9.66
CA ALA A 17 3.85 -25.66 8.40
C ALA A 17 5.07 -24.75 8.63
N ILE A 18 4.96 -23.80 9.57
CA ILE A 18 6.05 -22.91 9.98
C ILE A 18 7.18 -23.71 10.64
N GLU A 19 6.87 -24.72 11.46
CA GLU A 19 7.88 -25.63 12.04
C GLU A 19 8.68 -26.35 10.96
N GLU A 20 8.01 -26.77 9.88
CA GLU A 20 8.62 -27.35 8.68
C GLU A 20 9.26 -26.32 7.73
N LYS A 21 9.22 -25.02 8.06
CA LYS A 21 9.68 -23.89 7.23
C LYS A 21 9.01 -23.81 5.86
N LYS A 22 7.77 -24.25 5.76
CA LYS A 22 6.93 -24.15 4.56
C LYS A 22 5.88 -23.07 4.74
N ARG A 23 5.54 -22.38 3.64
CA ARG A 23 4.49 -21.36 3.60
C ARG A 23 3.32 -21.81 2.75
N LEU A 24 2.13 -21.28 3.04
CA LEU A 24 0.90 -21.65 2.34
C LEU A 24 0.92 -21.32 0.84
N ASP A 25 1.61 -20.26 0.47
CA ASP A 25 1.75 -19.75 -0.90
C ASP A 25 2.99 -20.31 -1.63
N GLY A 26 3.77 -21.19 -0.99
CA GLY A 26 4.92 -21.86 -1.60
C GLY A 26 6.22 -21.05 -1.66
N ARG A 27 6.25 -19.82 -1.16
CA ARG A 27 7.48 -19.00 -1.07
C ARG A 27 8.39 -19.42 0.08
N GLN A 28 9.64 -18.99 0.03
CA GLN A 28 10.58 -19.19 1.13
C GLN A 28 10.29 -18.22 2.28
N THR A 29 10.96 -18.45 3.41
CA THR A 29 10.78 -17.66 4.65
C THR A 29 11.18 -16.19 4.51
N TYR A 30 12.13 -15.87 3.64
CA TYR A 30 12.67 -14.50 3.47
C TYR A 30 12.22 -13.79 2.19
N ASP A 31 11.35 -14.42 1.41
CA ASP A 31 10.89 -13.85 0.14
C ASP A 31 9.67 -12.96 0.36
N TYR A 32 9.60 -11.87 -0.40
CA TYR A 32 8.41 -11.03 -0.51
C TYR A 32 7.44 -11.61 -1.54
N ARG A 33 6.16 -11.25 -1.41
CA ARG A 33 5.20 -11.39 -2.51
C ARG A 33 5.61 -10.52 -3.70
N ASN A 34 5.04 -10.79 -4.86
CA ASN A 34 5.26 -9.96 -6.04
C ASN A 34 4.78 -8.53 -5.80
N ILE A 35 5.70 -7.57 -5.92
CA ILE A 35 5.39 -6.14 -5.79
C ILE A 35 5.14 -5.58 -7.19
N ARG A 36 3.98 -4.96 -7.39
CA ARG A 36 3.64 -4.21 -8.60
C ARG A 36 3.40 -2.75 -8.23
N ILE A 37 3.98 -1.86 -9.01
CA ILE A 37 3.80 -0.42 -8.84
C ILE A 37 3.12 0.10 -10.11
N SER A 38 1.99 0.76 -9.93
CA SER A 38 1.23 1.38 -11.01
C SER A 38 1.06 2.86 -10.71
N PHE A 39 1.24 3.71 -11.72
CA PHE A 39 1.11 5.15 -11.59
C PHE A 39 -0.25 5.62 -12.08
N GLY A 40 -0.75 6.69 -11.46
CA GLY A 40 -1.96 7.37 -11.88
C GLY A 40 -1.73 8.29 -13.07
N THR A 41 -2.79 8.98 -13.49
CA THR A 41 -2.71 9.99 -14.56
C THR A 41 -1.98 11.24 -14.08
N ASP A 42 -2.31 11.68 -12.88
CA ASP A 42 -1.72 12.80 -12.18
C ASP A 42 -0.38 12.45 -11.50
N TYR A 43 0.48 13.46 -11.37
CA TYR A 43 1.75 13.32 -10.67
C TYR A 43 1.51 13.19 -9.15
N GLY A 44 2.15 12.20 -8.54
CA GLY A 44 1.98 11.87 -7.12
C GLY A 44 0.88 10.86 -6.79
N CYS A 45 0.15 10.35 -7.78
CA CYS A 45 -0.77 9.23 -7.60
C CYS A 45 -0.07 7.89 -7.91
N CYS A 46 -0.16 6.92 -7.00
CA CYS A 46 0.33 5.57 -7.23
C CYS A 46 -0.51 4.51 -6.53
N ILE A 47 -0.58 3.32 -7.10
CA ILE A 47 -1.11 2.12 -6.47
C ILE A 47 0.02 1.10 -6.36
N VAL A 48 0.25 0.62 -5.14
CA VAL A 48 1.20 -0.45 -4.86
C VAL A 48 0.42 -1.71 -4.52
N GLU A 49 0.67 -2.77 -5.28
CA GLU A 49 0.18 -4.11 -5.01
C GLU A 49 1.32 -4.93 -4.42
N LEU A 50 1.16 -5.42 -3.20
CA LEU A 50 2.06 -6.39 -2.58
C LEU A 50 1.27 -7.71 -2.47
N GLY A 51 1.38 -8.54 -3.52
CA GLY A 51 0.49 -9.66 -3.73
C GLY A 51 -0.97 -9.21 -3.86
N LYS A 52 -1.79 -9.51 -2.85
CA LYS A 52 -3.20 -9.07 -2.81
C LYS A 52 -3.41 -7.79 -2.02
N THR A 53 -2.46 -7.38 -1.17
CA THR A 53 -2.54 -6.13 -0.42
C THR A 53 -2.38 -4.96 -1.38
N ARG A 54 -3.31 -4.01 -1.35
CA ARG A 54 -3.33 -2.85 -2.26
C ARG A 54 -3.39 -1.56 -1.46
N VAL A 55 -2.46 -0.66 -1.74
CA VAL A 55 -2.40 0.67 -1.12
C VAL A 55 -2.36 1.72 -2.21
N LEU A 56 -3.28 2.68 -2.14
CA LEU A 56 -3.26 3.90 -2.95
C LEU A 56 -2.48 4.96 -2.17
N GLY A 57 -1.55 5.65 -2.84
CA GLY A 57 -0.88 6.82 -2.31
C GLY A 57 -1.15 8.03 -3.19
N GLN A 58 -1.53 9.14 -2.55
CA GLN A 58 -1.75 10.44 -3.18
C GLN A 58 -0.93 11.50 -2.46
N VAL A 59 -0.26 12.37 -3.21
CA VAL A 59 0.43 13.54 -2.67
C VAL A 59 -0.28 14.80 -3.13
N SER A 60 -0.54 15.71 -2.18
CA SER A 60 -1.07 17.05 -2.42
C SER A 60 -0.12 18.10 -1.86
N CYS A 61 -0.14 19.31 -2.43
CA CYS A 61 0.65 20.44 -1.94
C CYS A 61 -0.18 21.72 -1.86
N GLU A 62 0.05 22.52 -0.82
CA GLU A 62 -0.61 23.81 -0.60
C GLU A 62 0.40 24.83 -0.07
N LEU A 63 0.18 26.14 -0.31
CA LEU A 63 0.97 27.20 0.33
C LEU A 63 0.31 27.61 1.64
N VAL A 64 1.03 27.43 2.75
CA VAL A 64 0.53 27.72 4.09
C VAL A 64 1.58 28.54 4.85
N SER A 65 1.15 29.30 5.86
CA SER A 65 2.08 29.98 6.76
C SER A 65 2.84 28.96 7.61
N PRO A 66 4.17 29.08 7.74
CA PRO A 66 4.97 28.13 8.51
C PRO A 66 4.64 28.17 10.00
N LYS A 67 5.05 27.14 10.73
CA LYS A 67 4.98 27.13 12.20
C LYS A 67 5.96 28.16 12.76
N LEU A 68 5.55 28.90 13.80
CA LEU A 68 6.38 29.94 14.43
C LEU A 68 7.76 29.44 14.90
N ASN A 69 7.85 28.17 15.31
CA ASN A 69 9.11 27.57 15.77
C ASN A 69 10.10 27.29 14.64
N ARG A 70 9.63 27.14 13.39
CA ARG A 70 10.43 26.80 12.21
C ARG A 70 9.91 27.54 10.99
N ALA A 71 10.27 28.82 10.89
CA ALA A 71 9.81 29.73 9.84
C ALA A 71 10.42 29.44 8.44
N THR A 72 11.51 28.66 8.39
CA THR A 72 12.30 28.40 7.17
C THR A 72 12.13 26.97 6.63
N GLU A 73 11.24 26.17 7.23
CA GLU A 73 10.99 24.78 6.82
C GLU A 73 9.53 24.62 6.37
N GLY A 74 9.32 23.87 5.30
CA GLY A 74 8.01 23.39 4.89
C GLY A 74 7.42 22.37 5.86
N ILE A 75 6.12 22.12 5.69
CA ILE A 75 5.36 21.22 6.56
C ILE A 75 5.07 19.93 5.80
N LEU A 76 5.38 18.79 6.41
CA LEU A 76 5.07 17.48 5.86
C LEU A 76 4.03 16.78 6.74
N PHE A 77 2.87 16.48 6.17
CA PHE A 77 1.76 15.80 6.83
C PHE A 77 1.54 14.41 6.22
N PHE A 78 1.39 13.39 7.06
CA PHE A 78 1.15 12.02 6.65
C PHE A 78 -0.15 11.54 7.26
N ASN A 79 -0.97 10.89 6.44
CA ASN A 79 -2.22 10.30 6.88
C ASN A 79 -2.41 8.96 6.17
N LEU A 80 -2.44 7.88 6.93
CA LEU A 80 -2.89 6.57 6.47
C LEU A 80 -4.33 6.39 6.94
N GLU A 81 -5.21 6.05 6.01
CA GLU A 81 -6.61 5.72 6.25
C GLU A 81 -6.85 4.24 5.96
N LEU A 82 -7.53 3.56 6.87
CA LEU A 82 -8.00 2.19 6.66
C LEU A 82 -9.40 2.25 6.07
N SER A 83 -9.52 1.99 4.77
CA SER A 83 -10.82 1.96 4.11
C SER A 83 -11.66 0.78 4.61
N GLN A 84 -12.98 0.98 4.70
CA GLN A 84 -13.95 -0.08 4.99
C GLN A 84 -13.90 -1.22 3.94
N MET A 85 -13.40 -0.93 2.74
CA MET A 85 -13.19 -1.92 1.68
C MET A 85 -12.03 -2.88 1.97
N ALA A 86 -11.05 -2.46 2.78
CA ALA A 86 -9.85 -3.24 2.99
C ALA A 86 -10.09 -4.47 3.87
N ALA A 87 -10.90 -4.32 4.92
CA ALA A 87 -11.35 -5.43 5.75
C ALA A 87 -12.74 -5.13 6.31
N PRO A 88 -13.61 -6.14 6.47
CA PRO A 88 -14.94 -5.96 7.06
C PRO A 88 -14.91 -5.42 8.50
N ALA A 89 -13.77 -5.59 9.19
CA ALA A 89 -13.51 -5.13 10.54
C ALA A 89 -13.32 -3.61 10.67
N PHE A 90 -12.92 -2.95 9.59
CA PHE A 90 -12.51 -1.55 9.62
C PHE A 90 -13.73 -0.64 9.48
N GLU A 91 -14.33 -0.30 10.60
CA GLU A 91 -15.46 0.63 10.64
C GLU A 91 -14.99 2.09 10.59
N PRO A 92 -15.54 2.93 9.70
CA PRO A 92 -15.15 4.33 9.59
C PRO A 92 -15.47 5.08 10.89
N GLY A 93 -14.56 5.96 11.31
CA GLY A 93 -14.71 6.76 12.53
C GLY A 93 -14.19 6.08 13.81
N ARG A 94 -14.00 4.76 13.82
CA ARG A 94 -13.30 4.09 14.91
C ARG A 94 -11.79 4.22 14.71
N GLN A 95 -11.13 5.01 15.55
CA GLN A 95 -9.67 5.05 15.60
C GLN A 95 -9.15 3.73 16.19
N SER A 96 -8.91 2.74 15.31
CA SER A 96 -8.37 1.44 15.71
C SER A 96 -6.95 1.58 16.24
N ASP A 97 -6.56 0.78 17.24
CA ASP A 97 -5.18 0.75 17.77
C ASP A 97 -4.16 0.49 16.65
N LEU A 98 -4.55 -0.32 15.67
CA LEU A 98 -3.79 -0.57 14.45
C LEU A 98 -3.52 0.73 13.68
N LEU A 99 -4.55 1.56 13.46
CA LEU A 99 -4.43 2.82 12.72
C LEU A 99 -3.43 3.77 13.40
N VAL A 100 -3.54 3.92 14.72
CA VAL A 100 -2.64 4.78 15.52
C VAL A 100 -1.20 4.27 15.45
N LYS A 101 -1.00 2.95 15.60
CA LYS A 101 0.31 2.31 15.51
C LYS A 101 0.95 2.51 14.13
N LEU A 102 0.19 2.26 13.06
CA LEU A 102 0.66 2.37 11.67
C LEU A 102 1.00 3.82 11.30
N ASN A 103 0.09 4.75 11.58
CA ASN A 103 0.29 6.18 11.31
C ASN A 103 1.53 6.71 12.04
N ARG A 104 1.67 6.40 13.33
CA ARG A 104 2.81 6.87 14.12
C ARG A 104 4.13 6.27 13.65
N LEU A 105 4.13 5.01 13.22
CA LEU A 105 5.32 4.35 12.68
C LEU A 105 5.74 4.98 11.35
N LEU A 106 4.82 5.17 10.40
CA LEU A 106 5.11 5.78 9.10
C LEU A 106 5.57 7.23 9.26
N GLU A 107 4.91 8.01 10.11
CA GLU A 107 5.30 9.39 10.43
C GLU A 107 6.73 9.43 11.00
N ARG A 108 7.07 8.55 11.94
CA ARG A 108 8.44 8.44 12.49
C ARG A 108 9.43 8.05 11.40
N CYS A 109 9.08 7.10 10.56
CA CYS A 109 9.95 6.59 9.50
C CYS A 109 10.29 7.70 8.50
N LEU A 110 9.30 8.45 8.01
CA LEU A 110 9.50 9.44 6.94
C LEU A 110 9.93 10.81 7.48
N ARG A 111 9.33 11.28 8.59
CA ARG A 111 9.67 12.60 9.14
C ARG A 111 11.00 12.61 9.88
N ASN A 112 11.29 11.59 10.72
CA ASN A 112 12.52 11.62 11.51
C ASN A 112 13.75 11.21 10.70
N SER A 113 13.57 10.42 9.64
CA SER A 113 14.68 10.12 8.71
C SER A 113 15.12 11.36 7.94
N LYS A 114 14.26 12.38 7.80
CA LYS A 114 14.47 13.54 6.92
C LYS A 114 14.67 13.09 5.47
N CYS A 115 13.81 12.19 5.00
CA CYS A 115 13.88 11.68 3.64
C CYS A 115 13.66 12.77 2.57
N ILE A 116 12.85 13.78 2.89
CA ILE A 116 12.58 14.95 2.04
C ILE A 116 13.27 16.18 2.63
N ASP A 117 13.82 17.02 1.76
CA ASP A 117 14.36 18.32 2.13
C ASP A 117 13.23 19.31 2.45
N THR A 118 12.97 19.54 3.73
CA THR A 118 11.98 20.52 4.18
C THR A 118 12.41 21.97 4.00
N GLU A 119 13.70 22.25 3.87
CA GLU A 119 14.20 23.62 3.67
C GLU A 119 13.96 24.06 2.21
N SER A 120 14.09 23.13 1.25
CA SER A 120 13.77 23.36 -0.17
C SER A 120 12.31 23.77 -0.44
N LEU A 121 11.44 23.56 0.54
CA LEU A 121 10.00 23.85 0.50
C LEU A 121 9.64 25.26 0.98
N CYS A 122 10.61 26.02 1.51
CA CYS A 122 10.37 27.40 1.92
C CYS A 122 10.36 28.33 0.70
N VAL A 123 9.30 29.16 0.58
CA VAL A 123 9.18 30.16 -0.49
C VAL A 123 9.57 31.53 0.05
N VAL A 124 8.84 32.02 1.07
CA VAL A 124 9.13 33.26 1.80
C VAL A 124 9.21 32.93 3.29
N ALA A 125 10.39 33.10 3.88
CA ALA A 125 10.64 32.76 5.27
C ALA A 125 9.68 33.50 6.21
N GLY A 126 8.95 32.75 7.04
CA GLY A 126 7.99 33.29 8.01
C GLY A 126 6.60 33.63 7.46
N GLU A 127 6.41 33.64 6.15
CA GLU A 127 5.11 34.02 5.55
C GLU A 127 4.46 32.88 4.77
N LYS A 128 5.19 32.27 3.82
CA LYS A 128 4.67 31.25 2.90
C LYS A 128 5.66 30.11 2.74
N VAL A 129 5.22 28.90 3.08
CA VAL A 129 5.95 27.66 2.84
C VAL A 129 5.04 26.62 2.21
N TRP A 130 5.63 25.65 1.52
CA TRP A 130 4.90 24.50 1.03
C TRP A 130 4.53 23.56 2.16
N GLN A 131 3.24 23.22 2.23
CA GLN A 131 2.72 22.10 2.99
C GLN A 131 2.48 20.93 2.03
N ILE A 132 3.22 19.84 2.22
CA ILE A 132 3.02 18.59 1.47
C ILE A 132 2.23 17.64 2.35
N ARG A 133 1.14 17.11 1.80
CA ARG A 133 0.29 16.11 2.45
C ARG A 133 0.33 14.83 1.64
N VAL A 134 0.65 13.73 2.31
CA VAL A 134 0.63 12.37 1.73
C VAL A 134 -0.51 11.60 2.37
N ASP A 135 -1.51 11.27 1.57
CA ASP A 135 -2.64 10.44 1.97
C ASP A 135 -2.44 9.03 1.40
N LEU A 136 -2.50 8.04 2.29
CA LEU A 136 -2.43 6.62 1.94
C LEU A 136 -3.78 5.99 2.26
N HIS A 137 -4.42 5.38 1.26
CA HIS A 137 -5.65 4.62 1.46
C HIS A 137 -5.36 3.13 1.28
N LEU A 138 -5.59 2.35 2.33
CA LEU A 138 -5.56 0.90 2.22
C LEU A 138 -6.82 0.44 1.49
N LEU A 139 -6.67 -0.19 0.32
CA LEU A 139 -7.78 -0.66 -0.52
C LEU A 139 -8.13 -2.13 -0.25
N ASN A 140 -7.12 -2.98 -0.07
CA ASN A 140 -7.28 -4.40 0.22
C ASN A 140 -6.25 -4.84 1.27
N HIS A 141 -6.69 -5.56 2.29
CA HIS A 141 -5.83 -6.07 3.36
C HIS A 141 -5.64 -7.59 3.24
N ASP A 142 -4.43 -8.02 2.85
CA ASP A 142 -4.01 -9.43 2.86
C ASP A 142 -2.68 -9.60 3.62
N GLY A 143 -2.47 -8.79 4.67
CA GLY A 143 -1.25 -8.77 5.47
C GLY A 143 -0.18 -7.78 5.00
N ASN A 144 0.74 -7.46 5.90
CA ASN A 144 1.88 -6.56 5.78
C ASN A 144 1.58 -5.16 5.20
N ILE A 145 0.69 -4.44 5.90
CA ILE A 145 0.28 -3.08 5.52
C ILE A 145 1.46 -2.10 5.54
N ILE A 146 2.38 -2.26 6.50
CA ILE A 146 3.44 -1.28 6.78
C ILE A 146 4.41 -1.16 5.61
N ASP A 147 4.85 -2.30 5.09
CA ASP A 147 5.82 -2.32 4.00
C ASP A 147 5.17 -1.76 2.73
N ALA A 148 3.96 -2.21 2.39
CA ALA A 148 3.21 -1.70 1.24
C ALA A 148 2.93 -0.19 1.35
N ALA A 149 2.55 0.31 2.53
CA ALA A 149 2.31 1.73 2.79
C ALA A 149 3.61 2.56 2.71
N SER A 150 4.73 2.02 3.20
CA SER A 150 6.03 2.70 3.10
C SER A 150 6.49 2.82 1.64
N ILE A 151 6.32 1.75 0.84
CA ILE A 151 6.62 1.75 -0.58
C ILE A 151 5.70 2.75 -1.29
N ALA A 152 4.39 2.72 -1.04
CA ALA A 152 3.43 3.65 -1.64
C ALA A 152 3.77 5.12 -1.32
N ALA A 153 4.10 5.44 -0.06
CA ALA A 153 4.49 6.80 0.31
C ALA A 153 5.75 7.28 -0.43
N ILE A 154 6.80 6.45 -0.47
CA ILE A 154 8.05 6.81 -1.15
C ILE A 154 7.87 6.93 -2.66
N VAL A 155 7.14 6.00 -3.27
CA VAL A 155 6.84 6.04 -4.72
C VAL A 155 6.04 7.30 -5.04
N ALA A 156 4.99 7.60 -4.28
CA ALA A 156 4.16 8.78 -4.48
C ALA A 156 4.98 10.08 -4.34
N LEU A 157 5.83 10.18 -3.32
CA LEU A 157 6.71 11.33 -3.09
C LEU A 157 7.74 11.52 -4.22
N CYS A 158 8.35 10.43 -4.71
CA CYS A 158 9.28 10.47 -5.84
C CYS A 158 8.61 10.84 -7.17
N HIS A 159 7.36 10.43 -7.35
CA HIS A 159 6.58 10.69 -8.55
C HIS A 159 5.96 12.11 -8.56
N PHE A 160 5.70 12.67 -7.38
CA PHE A 160 5.06 13.97 -7.22
C PHE A 160 5.91 15.13 -7.76
N ARG A 161 5.21 16.09 -8.36
CA ARG A 161 5.80 17.35 -8.83
C ARG A 161 4.97 18.52 -8.31
N ARG A 162 5.63 19.48 -7.67
CA ARG A 162 5.01 20.71 -7.21
C ARG A 162 4.92 21.73 -8.35
N PRO A 163 3.92 22.63 -8.35
CA PRO A 163 3.90 23.73 -9.31
C PRO A 163 5.08 24.68 -9.07
N ASP A 164 5.52 25.35 -10.13
CA ASP A 164 6.60 26.32 -10.08
C ASP A 164 6.13 27.64 -9.48
N VAL A 165 7.04 28.33 -8.79
CA VAL A 165 6.75 29.57 -8.07
C VAL A 165 7.84 30.56 -8.35
N SER A 166 7.48 31.79 -8.76
CA SER A 166 8.42 32.90 -8.75
C SER A 166 8.11 33.89 -7.63
N VAL A 167 9.18 34.36 -6.99
CA VAL A 167 9.13 35.30 -5.88
C VAL A 167 9.80 36.59 -6.33
N GLN A 168 9.07 37.69 -6.32
CA GLN A 168 9.59 39.03 -6.58
C GLN A 168 9.34 39.90 -5.33
N GLY A 169 10.35 40.00 -4.47
CA GLY A 169 10.18 40.63 -3.17
C GLY A 169 9.22 39.83 -2.28
N GLU A 170 8.07 40.41 -1.94
CA GLU A 170 7.01 39.78 -1.15
C GLU A 170 5.91 39.15 -2.03
N GLU A 171 5.88 39.47 -3.33
CA GLU A 171 4.88 38.92 -4.25
C GLU A 171 5.24 37.50 -4.69
N VAL A 172 4.32 36.56 -4.42
CA VAL A 172 4.43 35.15 -4.78
C VAL A 172 3.47 34.86 -5.94
N THR A 173 4.03 34.48 -7.09
CA THR A 173 3.24 34.10 -8.28
C THR A 173 3.34 32.59 -8.49
N LEU A 174 2.17 31.93 -8.54
CA LEU A 174 2.05 30.50 -8.80
C LEU A 174 1.75 30.30 -10.27
N TYR A 175 2.53 29.45 -10.93
CA TYR A 175 2.29 29.09 -12.33
C TYR A 175 1.48 27.81 -12.41
N THR A 176 0.59 27.74 -13.38
CA THR A 176 -0.14 26.51 -13.67
C THR A 176 0.78 25.49 -14.36
N PRO A 177 0.47 24.18 -14.30
CA PRO A 177 1.25 23.15 -14.99
C PRO A 177 1.33 23.32 -16.52
N GLU A 178 0.43 24.12 -17.11
CA GLU A 178 0.41 24.44 -18.54
C GLU A 178 1.38 25.58 -18.88
N GLU A 179 1.60 26.51 -17.95
CA GLU A 179 2.50 27.66 -18.12
C GLU A 179 3.97 27.28 -17.86
N ARG A 180 4.21 26.39 -16.88
CA ARG A 180 5.54 25.97 -16.45
C ARG A 180 5.56 24.49 -16.11
N ASP A 181 6.66 23.82 -16.45
CA ASP A 181 6.89 22.43 -16.06
C ASP A 181 6.94 22.28 -14.53
N PRO A 182 6.13 21.38 -13.94
CA PRO A 182 6.17 21.10 -12.51
C PRO A 182 7.53 20.57 -12.03
N VAL A 183 7.98 21.08 -10.88
CA VAL A 183 9.29 20.82 -10.29
C VAL A 183 9.22 19.57 -9.38
N PRO A 184 10.15 18.60 -9.51
CA PRO A 184 10.18 17.44 -8.63
C PRO A 184 10.59 17.82 -7.20
N LEU A 185 10.24 16.97 -6.23
CA LEU A 185 10.70 17.14 -4.85
C LEU A 185 12.16 16.72 -4.65
N SER A 186 12.84 17.41 -3.73
CA SER A 186 14.20 17.07 -3.31
C SER A 186 14.17 15.96 -2.26
N ILE A 187 14.48 14.73 -2.69
CA ILE A 187 14.50 13.53 -1.85
C ILE A 187 15.96 13.13 -1.59
N HIS A 188 16.37 13.09 -0.33
CA HIS A 188 17.73 12.71 0.07
C HIS A 188 17.93 11.19 0.04
N HIS A 189 16.96 10.44 0.55
CA HIS A 189 17.02 8.98 0.63
C HIS A 189 15.61 8.39 0.70
N MET A 190 15.52 7.08 0.46
CA MET A 190 14.28 6.33 0.35
C MET A 190 14.21 5.28 1.47
N PRO A 191 13.62 5.60 2.63
CA PRO A 191 13.44 4.64 3.72
C PRO A 191 12.30 3.68 3.39
N ILE A 192 12.59 2.39 3.43
CA ILE A 192 11.60 1.32 3.18
C ILE A 192 11.48 0.48 4.44
N CYS A 193 10.25 0.16 4.84
CA CYS A 193 9.99 -0.72 5.97
C CYS A 193 10.07 -2.18 5.55
N VAL A 194 10.67 -3.00 6.41
CA VAL A 194 10.72 -4.45 6.30
C VAL A 194 10.14 -5.05 7.57
N SER A 195 9.08 -5.83 7.41
CA SER A 195 8.35 -6.46 8.51
C SER A 195 8.73 -7.93 8.68
N PHE A 196 9.09 -8.27 9.91
CA PHE A 196 9.44 -9.63 10.35
C PHE A 196 8.42 -10.14 11.35
N ALA A 197 7.77 -11.26 11.04
CA ALA A 197 6.85 -11.96 11.93
C ALA A 197 7.60 -13.04 12.72
N PHE A 198 7.31 -13.14 14.01
CA PHE A 198 7.86 -14.12 14.93
C PHE A 198 6.78 -15.09 15.41
N PHE A 199 7.13 -16.37 15.47
CA PHE A 199 6.26 -17.45 15.94
C PHE A 199 6.94 -18.26 17.04
N GLN A 200 6.12 -18.81 17.95
CA GLN A 200 6.54 -19.68 19.05
C GLN A 200 7.66 -19.06 19.89
N GLN A 201 7.38 -17.89 20.48
CA GLN A 201 8.34 -17.13 21.30
C GLN A 201 9.63 -16.75 20.54
N GLY A 202 9.53 -16.58 19.21
CA GLY A 202 10.61 -16.11 18.37
C GLY A 202 11.60 -17.18 17.90
N THR A 203 11.23 -18.47 17.96
CA THR A 203 12.03 -19.55 17.37
C THR A 203 12.06 -19.48 15.85
N TYR A 204 10.91 -19.14 15.23
CA TYR A 204 10.77 -19.00 13.79
C TYR A 204 10.55 -17.54 13.40
N LEU A 205 11.15 -17.17 12.26
CA LEU A 205 11.07 -15.84 11.67
C LEU A 205 10.64 -15.94 10.21
N LEU A 206 9.64 -15.15 9.84
CA LEU A 206 9.18 -14.98 8.47
C LEU A 206 9.24 -13.50 8.07
N VAL A 207 9.50 -13.24 6.79
CA VAL A 207 9.40 -11.92 6.16
C VAL A 207 8.06 -11.81 5.45
N ASP A 208 7.43 -10.63 5.53
CA ASP A 208 6.18 -10.30 4.84
C ASP A 208 5.04 -11.31 5.11
N PRO A 209 4.45 -11.30 6.32
CA PRO A 209 3.37 -12.20 6.66
C PRO A 209 2.09 -11.90 5.86
N ASN A 210 1.40 -12.96 5.44
CA ASN A 210 0.04 -12.86 4.90
C ASN A 210 -0.98 -12.68 6.04
N GLU A 211 -2.21 -12.30 5.74
CA GLU A 211 -3.26 -12.04 6.74
C GLU A 211 -3.45 -13.21 7.74
N ARG A 212 -3.46 -14.45 7.24
CA ARG A 212 -3.55 -15.66 8.08
C ARG A 212 -2.33 -15.85 8.98
N GLU A 213 -1.14 -15.51 8.47
CA GLU A 213 0.10 -15.60 9.23
C GLU A 213 0.17 -14.49 10.30
N GLU A 214 -0.33 -13.29 10.01
CA GLU A 214 -0.46 -12.20 11.00
C GLU A 214 -1.42 -12.56 12.14
N ARG A 215 -2.45 -13.36 11.88
CA ARG A 215 -3.38 -13.83 12.94
C ARG A 215 -2.78 -14.88 13.87
N VAL A 216 -1.73 -15.60 13.45
CA VAL A 216 -1.09 -16.66 14.24
C VAL A 216 0.30 -16.27 14.75
N MET A 217 0.81 -15.09 14.40
CA MET A 217 2.10 -14.60 14.90
C MET A 217 1.97 -14.15 16.36
N ASP A 218 3.04 -14.36 17.11
CA ASP A 218 3.14 -13.86 18.49
C ASP A 218 3.61 -12.40 18.49
N GLY A 219 4.46 -12.01 17.53
CA GLY A 219 4.91 -10.65 17.42
C GLY A 219 5.54 -10.27 16.10
N LEU A 220 5.77 -8.97 15.96
CA LEU A 220 6.15 -8.30 14.73
C LEU A 220 7.26 -7.29 15.01
N LEU A 221 8.36 -7.39 14.29
CA LEU A 221 9.45 -6.41 14.27
C LEU A 221 9.48 -5.72 12.92
N VAL A 222 9.42 -4.39 12.94
CA VAL A 222 9.60 -3.57 11.74
C VAL A 222 10.95 -2.90 11.80
N ILE A 223 11.70 -2.98 10.71
CA ILE A 223 12.97 -2.27 10.53
C ILE A 223 12.84 -1.43 9.27
N ALA A 224 13.00 -0.11 9.40
CA ALA A 224 13.11 0.78 8.26
C ALA A 224 14.59 1.04 7.95
N MET A 225 14.99 0.79 6.70
CA MET A 225 16.35 1.04 6.24
C MET A 225 16.38 1.83 4.94
N ASN A 226 17.50 2.50 4.71
CA ASN A 226 17.80 3.22 3.48
C ASN A 226 18.68 2.38 2.54
N LYS A 227 18.81 2.82 1.28
CA LYS A 227 19.80 2.29 0.31
C LYS A 227 21.23 2.31 0.85
N HIS A 228 21.57 3.26 1.72
CA HIS A 228 22.88 3.38 2.37
C HIS A 228 23.09 2.39 3.53
N ARG A 229 22.15 1.46 3.77
CA ARG A 229 22.16 0.51 4.89
C ARG A 229 22.12 1.17 6.28
N GLU A 230 21.61 2.40 6.33
CA GLU A 230 21.34 3.11 7.57
C GLU A 230 19.95 2.74 8.09
N ILE A 231 19.83 2.56 9.39
CA ILE A 231 18.57 2.23 10.05
C ILE A 231 17.88 3.53 10.44
N CYS A 232 16.68 3.75 9.91
CA CYS A 232 15.87 4.92 10.25
C CYS A 232 15.07 4.68 11.54
N THR A 233 14.32 3.58 11.58
CA THR A 233 13.46 3.24 12.71
C THR A 233 13.39 1.74 12.92
N ILE A 234 13.29 1.33 14.18
CA ILE A 234 12.98 -0.04 14.58
C ILE A 234 11.77 0.00 15.52
N GLN A 235 10.83 -0.91 15.34
CA GLN A 235 9.70 -1.08 16.25
C GLN A 235 9.41 -2.57 16.46
N SER A 236 9.45 -3.01 17.72
CA SER A 236 8.94 -4.31 18.13
C SER A 236 7.51 -4.19 18.64
N SER A 237 6.68 -5.17 18.35
CA SER A 237 5.29 -5.26 18.79
C SER A 237 4.88 -6.72 18.98
N GLY A 238 3.84 -6.97 19.78
CA GLY A 238 3.36 -8.31 20.12
C GLY A 238 3.94 -8.89 21.43
N GLY A 239 4.69 -8.11 22.21
CA GLY A 239 5.15 -8.57 23.53
C GLY A 239 6.17 -9.72 23.50
N ILE A 240 6.84 -9.92 22.37
CA ILE A 240 7.82 -10.99 22.19
C ILE A 240 9.17 -10.66 22.83
N MET A 241 9.83 -11.69 23.36
CA MET A 241 11.19 -11.60 23.87
C MET A 241 12.17 -11.89 22.73
N LEU A 242 12.91 -10.87 22.28
CA LEU A 242 13.87 -11.01 21.19
C LEU A 242 15.31 -11.00 21.71
N LEU A 243 16.13 -11.92 21.19
CA LEU A 243 17.56 -11.91 21.43
C LEU A 243 18.23 -10.87 20.52
N LYS A 244 19.29 -10.23 21.03
CA LYS A 244 20.09 -9.26 20.25
C LYS A 244 20.58 -9.83 18.91
N ASP A 245 20.96 -11.10 18.88
CA ASP A 245 21.48 -11.77 17.67
C ASP A 245 20.39 -11.90 16.59
N GLN A 246 19.15 -12.15 16.99
CA GLN A 246 18.02 -12.21 16.06
C GLN A 246 17.79 -10.86 15.41
N VAL A 247 17.83 -9.76 16.16
CA VAL A 247 17.68 -8.40 15.62
C VAL A 247 18.79 -8.05 14.63
N PHE A 248 20.04 -8.42 14.94
CA PHE A 248 21.16 -8.25 13.99
C PHE A 248 20.97 -9.04 12.70
N ARG A 249 20.45 -10.28 12.80
CA ARG A 249 20.12 -11.09 11.63
C ARG A 249 19.01 -10.45 10.79
N CYS A 250 17.95 -9.96 11.43
CA CYS A 250 16.86 -9.22 10.78
C CYS A 250 17.39 -8.00 10.04
N SER A 251 18.25 -7.21 10.67
CA SER A 251 18.83 -6.01 10.06
C SER A 251 19.66 -6.33 8.80
N LYS A 252 20.43 -7.43 8.80
CA LYS A 252 21.18 -7.86 7.61
C LYS A 252 20.23 -8.24 6.46
N ILE A 253 19.16 -8.98 6.76
CA ILE A 253 18.15 -9.40 5.77
C ILE A 253 17.41 -8.17 5.23
N ALA A 254 16.99 -7.25 6.11
CA ALA A 254 16.32 -6.01 5.74
C ALA A 254 17.19 -5.18 4.79
N GLY A 255 18.50 -5.07 5.04
CA GLY A 255 19.42 -4.35 4.15
C GLY A 255 19.49 -4.92 2.73
N VAL A 256 19.37 -6.24 2.56
CA VAL A 256 19.31 -6.88 1.24
C VAL A 256 17.97 -6.60 0.57
N LYS A 257 16.86 -6.76 1.30
CA LYS A 257 15.51 -6.56 0.75
C LYS A 257 15.21 -5.11 0.39
N VAL A 258 15.67 -4.15 1.20
CA VAL A 258 15.55 -2.73 0.87
C VAL A 258 16.31 -2.38 -0.41
N ALA A 259 17.48 -3.00 -0.66
CA ALA A 259 18.21 -2.77 -1.91
C ALA A 259 17.42 -3.27 -3.13
N GLU A 260 16.88 -4.49 -3.08
CA GLU A 260 16.03 -5.07 -4.13
C GLU A 260 14.79 -4.19 -4.41
N ILE A 261 14.08 -3.77 -3.36
CA ILE A 261 12.86 -2.95 -3.50
C ILE A 261 13.21 -1.56 -4.03
N THR A 262 14.31 -0.95 -3.58
CA THR A 262 14.75 0.36 -4.07
C THR A 262 15.06 0.31 -5.57
N GLU A 263 15.72 -0.76 -6.05
CA GLU A 263 15.96 -0.96 -7.48
C GLU A 263 14.66 -1.10 -8.27
N LEU A 264 13.66 -1.80 -7.72
CA LEU A 264 12.33 -1.92 -8.33
C LEU A 264 11.65 -0.55 -8.45
N ILE A 265 11.68 0.26 -7.39
CA ILE A 265 11.12 1.62 -7.39
C ILE A 265 11.82 2.50 -8.44
N GLN A 266 13.15 2.45 -8.52
CA GLN A 266 13.91 3.22 -9.51
C GLN A 266 13.55 2.82 -10.94
N LYS A 267 13.50 1.51 -11.23
CA LYS A 267 13.07 1.00 -12.54
C LYS A 267 11.64 1.40 -12.89
N ALA A 268 10.73 1.39 -11.92
CA ALA A 268 9.34 1.78 -12.13
C ALA A 268 9.23 3.28 -12.47
N LEU A 269 9.94 4.15 -11.74
CA LEU A 269 9.97 5.60 -11.99
C LEU A 269 10.60 5.94 -13.35
N GLU A 270 11.70 5.27 -13.72
CA GLU A 270 12.35 5.44 -15.02
C GLU A 270 11.43 5.01 -16.17
N ASN A 271 10.73 3.89 -16.01
CA ASN A 271 9.77 3.40 -16.99
C ASN A 271 8.61 4.39 -17.18
N ASP A 272 8.02 4.89 -16.09
CA ASP A 272 6.94 5.89 -16.16
C ASP A 272 7.41 7.18 -16.84
N GLN A 273 8.60 7.69 -16.49
CA GLN A 273 9.17 8.86 -17.14
C GLN A 273 9.40 8.66 -18.64
N ARG A 274 9.85 7.46 -19.05
CA ARG A 274 10.02 7.11 -20.47
C ARG A 274 8.68 7.09 -21.20
N VAL A 275 7.68 6.40 -20.65
CA VAL A 275 6.33 6.31 -21.23
C VAL A 275 5.71 7.70 -21.41
N ARG A 276 5.83 8.59 -20.39
CA ARG A 276 5.34 9.97 -20.49
C ARG A 276 6.07 10.80 -21.54
N LYS A 277 7.37 10.59 -21.74
CA LYS A 277 8.16 11.29 -22.78
C LYS A 277 7.82 10.81 -24.19
N GLU A 278 7.52 9.53 -24.35
CA GLU A 278 7.12 8.92 -25.62
C GLU A 278 5.66 9.27 -26.00
N GLY A 279 4.91 9.90 -25.10
CA GLY A 279 3.48 10.15 -25.28
C GLY A 279 2.62 8.89 -25.17
N GLY A 280 3.16 7.84 -24.53
CA GLY A 280 2.46 6.58 -24.30
C GLY A 280 1.26 6.76 -23.36
N LYS A 281 0.28 5.84 -23.47
CA LYS A 281 -0.89 5.83 -22.59
C LYS A 281 -0.44 5.58 -21.15
N PHE A 282 -0.88 6.43 -20.22
CA PHE A 282 -0.59 6.32 -18.79
C PHE A 282 -1.88 6.29 -17.97
N GLY A 283 -1.78 5.77 -16.75
CA GLY A 283 -2.89 5.65 -15.81
C GLY A 283 -3.28 4.21 -15.49
N PHE A 284 -4.15 4.05 -14.49
CA PHE A 284 -4.49 2.75 -13.93
C PHE A 284 -5.16 1.81 -14.94
N ALA A 285 -5.98 2.33 -15.85
CA ALA A 285 -6.66 1.54 -16.86
C ALA A 285 -5.69 0.78 -17.78
N GLU A 286 -4.53 1.38 -18.11
CA GLU A 286 -3.53 0.74 -18.96
C GLU A 286 -2.66 -0.26 -18.17
N SER A 287 -2.53 -0.05 -16.86
CA SER A 287 -1.77 -0.95 -15.98
C SER A 287 -2.51 -2.26 -15.66
N ILE A 288 -3.84 -2.26 -15.77
CA ILE A 288 -4.64 -3.47 -15.64
C ILE A 288 -4.46 -4.26 -16.94
N ALA A 289 -3.92 -5.47 -16.82
CA ALA A 289 -3.70 -6.33 -17.97
C ALA A 289 -5.01 -6.48 -18.77
N ASN A 290 -5.00 -6.05 -20.04
CA ASN A 290 -6.14 -6.14 -20.96
C ASN A 290 -6.69 -7.58 -21.11
N GLN A 291 -5.94 -8.58 -20.67
CA GLN A 291 -6.24 -10.01 -20.79
C GLN A 291 -7.03 -10.59 -19.61
N ARG A 292 -7.58 -9.77 -18.70
CA ARG A 292 -8.46 -10.27 -17.64
C ARG A 292 -9.90 -10.26 -18.12
N ILE A 293 -10.55 -11.41 -18.03
CA ILE A 293 -12.00 -11.60 -18.29
C ILE A 293 -12.85 -10.56 -17.53
N THR A 294 -12.39 -10.09 -16.38
CA THR A 294 -13.11 -9.15 -15.51
C THR A 294 -13.01 -7.68 -15.92
N ALA A 295 -12.24 -7.33 -16.96
CA ALA A 295 -12.02 -5.94 -17.35
C ALA A 295 -12.09 -5.78 -18.87
N PHE A 296 -12.90 -4.84 -19.33
CA PHE A 296 -13.01 -4.47 -20.74
C PHE A 296 -12.91 -2.96 -20.88
N LYS A 297 -12.18 -2.51 -21.91
CA LYS A 297 -12.05 -1.09 -22.26
C LYS A 297 -12.42 -0.92 -23.74
N MET A 298 -13.33 0.00 -24.03
CA MET A 298 -13.67 0.41 -25.39
C MET A 298 -13.81 1.93 -25.44
N GLU A 299 -13.26 2.56 -26.47
CA GLU A 299 -13.59 3.94 -26.80
C GLU A 299 -14.91 3.92 -27.59
N LYS A 300 -15.95 4.55 -27.05
CA LYS A 300 -17.22 4.72 -27.77
C LYS A 300 -17.13 5.98 -28.62
N ALA A 301 -17.33 5.85 -29.92
CA ALA A 301 -17.53 7.00 -30.79
C ALA A 301 -18.85 7.69 -30.42
N PRO A 302 -18.88 9.03 -30.27
CA PRO A 302 -20.14 9.74 -30.09
C PRO A 302 -20.97 9.56 -31.37
N ILE A 303 -22.15 8.96 -31.24
CA ILE A 303 -23.15 8.91 -32.31
C ILE A 303 -24.11 10.07 -32.03
N ASP A 304 -24.18 11.04 -32.94
CA ASP A 304 -25.13 12.16 -32.85
C ASP A 304 -26.55 11.61 -32.95
N THR A 305 -27.22 11.49 -31.80
CA THR A 305 -28.59 10.96 -31.70
C THR A 305 -29.67 12.03 -31.88
N SER A 306 -29.28 13.31 -31.98
CA SER A 306 -30.22 14.43 -32.04
C SER A 306 -31.13 14.43 -33.27
N ASN A 307 -30.65 13.90 -34.40
CA ASN A 307 -31.40 13.90 -35.66
C ASN A 307 -31.98 12.53 -35.99
N ILE A 308 -31.99 11.60 -35.02
CA ILE A 308 -32.52 10.25 -35.26
C ILE A 308 -34.04 10.29 -35.44
N GLU A 309 -34.75 11.12 -34.67
CA GLU A 309 -36.21 11.24 -34.81
C GLU A 309 -36.59 11.86 -36.16
N GLU A 310 -35.95 12.97 -36.55
CA GLU A 310 -36.19 13.61 -37.85
C GLU A 310 -35.85 12.69 -39.03
N LYS A 311 -34.71 12.00 -38.98
CA LYS A 311 -34.33 11.02 -40.02
C LYS A 311 -35.24 9.80 -40.02
N ALA A 312 -35.71 9.34 -38.86
CA ALA A 312 -36.65 8.23 -38.78
C ALA A 312 -38.00 8.61 -39.38
N GLU A 313 -38.49 9.83 -39.12
CA GLU A 313 -39.71 10.35 -39.74
C GLU A 313 -39.57 10.51 -41.26
N GLU A 314 -38.43 11.02 -41.75
CA GLU A 314 -38.12 11.09 -43.18
C GLU A 314 -38.11 9.70 -43.84
N ILE A 315 -37.46 8.72 -43.22
CA ILE A 315 -37.39 7.34 -43.73
C ILE A 315 -38.78 6.67 -43.73
N ILE A 316 -39.59 6.89 -42.69
CA ILE A 316 -40.96 6.35 -42.63
C ILE A 316 -41.85 7.01 -43.69
N ALA A 317 -41.63 8.29 -44.01
CA ALA A 317 -42.36 9.00 -45.05
C ALA A 317 -41.95 8.59 -46.47
N GLU A 318 -40.67 8.27 -46.71
CA GLU A 318 -40.16 7.76 -47.99
C GLU A 318 -40.42 6.26 -48.20
N ALA A 319 -40.68 5.50 -47.14
CA ALA A 319 -40.97 4.07 -47.24
C ALA A 319 -42.32 3.82 -47.91
N GLU A 320 -42.30 3.37 -49.16
CA GLU A 320 -43.49 2.85 -49.84
C GLU A 320 -44.04 1.62 -49.08
N PRO A 321 -45.38 1.53 -48.88
CA PRO A 321 -45.97 0.40 -48.19
C PRO A 321 -45.63 -0.90 -48.94
N PRO A 322 -45.22 -1.97 -48.24
CA PRO A 322 -44.94 -3.23 -48.90
C PRO A 322 -46.19 -3.68 -49.67
N PRO A 323 -46.03 -4.19 -50.91
CA PRO A 323 -47.18 -4.58 -51.71
C PRO A 323 -47.99 -5.63 -50.94
N GLU A 324 -49.29 -5.38 -50.76
CA GLU A 324 -50.21 -6.33 -50.13
C GLU A 324 -50.16 -7.65 -50.90
N VAL A 325 -49.48 -8.64 -50.34
CA VAL A 325 -49.45 -10.00 -50.88
C VAL A 325 -50.79 -10.63 -50.56
N VAL A 326 -51.80 -10.33 -51.39
CA VAL A 326 -53.09 -11.02 -51.34
C VAL A 326 -52.88 -12.43 -51.89
N SER A 327 -52.63 -13.38 -51.01
CA SER A 327 -52.64 -14.80 -51.35
C SER A 327 -54.04 -15.19 -51.82
N LYS A 328 -54.22 -15.36 -53.13
CA LYS A 328 -55.47 -15.89 -53.69
C LYS A 328 -55.57 -17.37 -53.31
N PRO A 329 -56.59 -17.79 -52.53
CA PRO A 329 -56.79 -19.20 -52.24
C PRO A 329 -57.20 -19.90 -53.53
N VAL A 330 -56.38 -20.84 -53.97
CA VAL A 330 -56.62 -21.64 -55.17
C VAL A 330 -57.35 -22.91 -54.72
N LEU A 331 -58.67 -22.97 -54.95
CA LEU A 331 -59.55 -24.11 -54.61
C LEU A 331 -59.48 -25.19 -55.70
N TRP A 332 -58.81 -26.32 -55.44
CA TRP A 332 -58.78 -27.46 -56.38
C TRP A 332 -59.88 -28.49 -56.10
N THR A 333 -60.49 -28.51 -54.91
CA THR A 333 -61.57 -29.43 -54.52
C THR A 333 -62.46 -28.82 -53.42
N PRO A 334 -63.77 -29.16 -53.35
CA PRO A 334 -64.66 -28.66 -52.31
C PRO A 334 -64.35 -29.34 -50.96
N GLY A 335 -63.79 -28.60 -50.00
CA GLY A 335 -63.64 -29.06 -48.61
C GLY A 335 -62.27 -28.85 -47.94
N THR A 336 -61.25 -28.39 -48.67
CA THR A 336 -59.90 -28.23 -48.10
C THR A 336 -59.26 -26.96 -48.64
N ALA A 337 -58.98 -25.97 -47.79
CA ALA A 337 -58.19 -24.78 -48.12
C ALA A 337 -56.81 -24.92 -47.48
N GLN A 338 -55.77 -25.04 -48.30
CA GLN A 338 -54.38 -24.98 -47.87
C GLN A 338 -53.90 -23.53 -47.96
N ILE A 339 -53.54 -22.93 -46.82
CA ILE A 339 -52.87 -21.63 -46.75
C ILE A 339 -51.43 -21.86 -47.21
N GLY A 340 -50.97 -21.03 -48.15
CA GLY A 340 -49.73 -21.20 -48.90
C GLY A 340 -48.48 -21.39 -48.02
N GLU A 341 -47.48 -22.05 -48.62
CA GLU A 341 -46.17 -22.33 -48.03
C GLU A 341 -45.54 -21.04 -47.51
N GLY A 342 -45.18 -21.04 -46.23
CA GLY A 342 -44.55 -19.90 -45.55
C GLY A 342 -43.21 -19.56 -46.20
N ILE A 343 -43.02 -18.28 -46.47
CA ILE A 343 -41.75 -17.71 -46.94
C ILE A 343 -40.72 -17.91 -45.83
N GLU A 344 -39.52 -18.39 -46.19
CA GLU A 344 -38.39 -18.57 -45.28
C GLU A 344 -37.97 -17.23 -44.65
N ASN A 345 -37.81 -17.21 -43.33
CA ASN A 345 -37.46 -16.00 -42.58
C ASN A 345 -35.96 -15.72 -42.70
N SER A 346 -35.59 -14.53 -43.18
CA SER A 346 -34.21 -14.04 -43.33
C SER A 346 -33.59 -13.51 -42.02
N TRP A 347 -33.88 -14.15 -40.89
CA TRP A 347 -33.40 -13.73 -39.54
C TRP A 347 -32.20 -14.56 -39.04
N GLY A 348 -31.47 -15.24 -39.94
CA GLY A 348 -30.38 -16.16 -39.60
C GLY A 348 -28.95 -15.63 -39.76
N ASP A 349 -28.73 -14.51 -40.43
CA ASP A 349 -27.37 -14.11 -40.87
C ASP A 349 -26.55 -13.33 -39.83
N LEU A 350 -26.92 -13.37 -38.54
CA LEU A 350 -26.19 -12.68 -37.46
C LEU A 350 -25.44 -13.60 -36.49
N GLU A 351 -25.51 -14.93 -36.68
CA GLU A 351 -24.85 -15.91 -35.80
C GLU A 351 -23.49 -16.43 -36.33
N ASP A 352 -23.03 -15.93 -37.49
CA ASP A 352 -21.78 -16.40 -38.12
C ASP A 352 -20.55 -15.52 -37.80
N SER A 353 -20.71 -14.40 -37.09
CA SER A 353 -19.57 -13.58 -36.65
C SER A 353 -18.99 -13.99 -35.29
N GLU A 354 -19.65 -14.89 -34.55
CA GLU A 354 -19.18 -15.37 -33.24
C GLU A 354 -18.46 -16.73 -33.31
N LYS A 355 -18.41 -17.37 -34.48
CA LYS A 355 -17.77 -18.69 -34.68
C LYS A 355 -16.37 -18.65 -35.27
N GLU A 356 -15.86 -17.49 -35.69
CA GLU A 356 -14.53 -17.37 -36.29
C GLU A 356 -13.38 -17.13 -35.27
N GLU A 357 -13.66 -17.03 -33.97
CA GLU A 357 -12.64 -16.81 -32.93
C GLU A 357 -12.27 -18.06 -32.09
N GLU A 358 -12.86 -19.24 -32.38
CA GLU A 358 -12.65 -20.47 -31.57
C GLU A 358 -11.66 -21.50 -32.16
N GLU A 359 -10.99 -21.20 -33.28
CA GLU A 359 -10.08 -22.16 -33.96
C GLU A 359 -8.58 -21.78 -33.92
N GLU A 360 -8.05 -21.30 -32.78
CA GLU A 360 -6.59 -21.28 -32.55
C GLU A 360 -6.24 -21.69 -31.11
N GLY A 361 -6.23 -23.00 -30.86
CA GLY A 361 -5.93 -23.57 -29.54
C GLY A 361 -5.57 -25.05 -29.56
N GLY A 362 -4.65 -25.44 -30.44
CA GLY A 362 -4.16 -26.82 -30.52
C GLY A 362 -3.20 -27.17 -29.37
N ILE A 363 -3.59 -28.21 -28.62
CA ILE A 363 -2.79 -29.39 -28.23
C ILE A 363 -1.67 -29.16 -27.18
N ASP A 364 -1.89 -29.61 -25.93
CA ASP A 364 -1.16 -30.78 -25.40
C ASP A 364 -1.56 -31.24 -23.97
N GLU A 365 -1.69 -32.58 -23.88
CA GLU A 365 -1.52 -33.51 -22.75
C GLU A 365 -2.60 -33.75 -21.67
N THR A 366 -3.28 -34.86 -21.93
CA THR A 366 -3.99 -35.83 -21.08
C THR A 366 -3.16 -36.43 -19.95
N VAL A 367 -3.71 -36.54 -18.72
CA VAL A 367 -3.57 -37.73 -17.86
C VAL A 367 -4.88 -37.98 -17.11
N ILE A 368 -5.45 -39.14 -17.40
CA ILE A 368 -6.64 -39.79 -16.85
C ILE A 368 -6.30 -40.39 -15.47
N LEU A 369 -7.20 -40.34 -14.49
CA LEU A 369 -7.33 -41.39 -13.47
C LEU A 369 -8.74 -41.41 -12.87
N ASP A 370 -9.34 -42.59 -13.00
CA ASP A 370 -10.72 -43.01 -12.77
C ASP A 370 -11.21 -42.97 -11.32
N ASP A 371 -12.55 -42.88 -11.24
CA ASP A 371 -13.43 -43.20 -10.12
C ASP A 371 -13.17 -44.56 -9.46
N THR A 372 -13.33 -44.63 -8.14
CA THR A 372 -13.93 -45.81 -7.48
C THR A 372 -14.55 -45.42 -6.13
N LYS A 373 -15.87 -45.56 -6.04
CA LYS A 373 -16.66 -45.63 -4.80
C LYS A 373 -16.70 -47.09 -4.31
N MET A 374 -16.59 -47.27 -2.98
CA MET A 374 -17.02 -48.39 -2.10
C MET A 374 -16.15 -48.24 -0.82
N ASP A 375 -16.56 -48.45 0.42
CA ASP A 375 -17.80 -48.88 1.04
C ASP A 375 -17.69 -48.56 2.54
N THR A 376 -18.83 -48.59 3.20
CA THR A 376 -19.09 -48.33 4.63
C THR A 376 -18.29 -49.17 5.64
N GLY A 377 -18.00 -48.59 6.81
CA GLY A 377 -17.53 -49.32 8.00
C GLY A 377 -17.65 -48.48 9.28
N GLU A 378 -18.75 -48.65 10.02
CA GLU A 378 -18.97 -48.15 11.38
C GLU A 378 -18.12 -48.92 12.39
N VAL A 379 -17.42 -48.23 13.31
CA VAL A 379 -17.06 -48.78 14.64
C VAL A 379 -17.00 -47.66 15.70
N SER A 380 -18.07 -47.60 16.49
CA SER A 380 -18.23 -47.35 17.94
C SER A 380 -17.44 -46.27 18.71
N ASP A 381 -18.24 -45.47 19.42
CA ASP A 381 -17.97 -44.66 20.61
C ASP A 381 -17.03 -45.27 21.67
N ILE A 382 -16.13 -44.44 22.21
CA ILE A 382 -15.74 -44.45 23.62
C ILE A 382 -15.65 -43.00 24.11
N GLY A 383 -16.57 -42.63 25.00
CA GLY A 383 -16.60 -41.35 25.67
C GLY A 383 -15.53 -41.22 26.76
N SER A 384 -15.11 -39.99 27.02
CA SER A 384 -14.79 -39.54 28.38
C SER A 384 -15.12 -38.06 28.51
N GLN A 385 -16.14 -37.79 29.33
CA GLN A 385 -16.45 -36.48 29.86
C GLN A 385 -15.44 -36.16 30.96
N GLY A 386 -14.90 -34.94 30.97
CA GLY A 386 -13.96 -34.47 31.99
C GLY A 386 -13.94 -32.94 32.06
N ALA A 387 -14.89 -32.42 32.86
CA ALA A 387 -14.98 -31.15 33.59
C ALA A 387 -14.22 -29.86 33.14
N PRO A 388 -14.85 -28.67 33.26
CA PRO A 388 -14.21 -27.39 33.00
C PRO A 388 -13.33 -26.96 34.19
N ILE A 389 -12.15 -26.41 33.90
CA ILE A 389 -11.28 -25.79 34.91
C ILE A 389 -11.77 -24.36 35.16
N VAL A 390 -12.13 -24.12 36.42
CA VAL A 390 -12.63 -22.87 36.99
C VAL A 390 -11.48 -21.92 37.28
N LEU A 391 -11.73 -20.62 37.04
CA LEU A 391 -10.88 -19.47 37.35
C LEU A 391 -10.64 -19.34 38.87
N SER A 392 -9.42 -19.01 39.26
CA SER A 392 -9.10 -18.51 40.60
C SER A 392 -8.08 -17.39 40.50
N ASP A 393 -8.39 -16.31 41.22
CA ASP A 393 -7.71 -15.03 41.34
C ASP A 393 -6.25 -15.14 41.81
N SER A 394 -5.42 -14.17 41.41
CA SER A 394 -4.28 -13.73 42.22
C SER A 394 -3.74 -12.36 41.76
N GLU A 395 -4.01 -11.38 42.60
CA GLU A 395 -3.09 -10.33 43.07
C GLU A 395 -2.73 -9.13 42.18
N GLU A 396 -3.16 -8.00 42.74
CA GLU A 396 -2.87 -6.60 42.47
C GLU A 396 -1.37 -6.31 42.68
N GLU A 397 -0.73 -5.54 41.78
CA GLU A 397 0.51 -4.82 42.10
C GLU A 397 0.35 -3.32 41.81
N GLU A 398 0.69 -2.54 42.82
CA GLU A 398 0.53 -1.11 43.00
C GLU A 398 1.43 -0.27 42.08
N MET A 399 0.95 0.94 41.75
CA MET A 399 1.76 2.02 41.17
C MET A 399 2.80 2.53 42.17
N ILE A 400 4.08 2.55 41.77
CA ILE A 400 5.14 3.27 42.49
C ILE A 400 5.78 4.29 41.53
N ILE A 401 5.54 5.57 41.82
CA ILE A 401 6.24 6.72 41.20
C ILE A 401 7.46 7.02 42.09
N LEU A 402 8.67 6.96 41.52
CA LEU A 402 9.92 7.23 42.22
C LEU A 402 10.39 8.69 41.97
N GLU A 403 10.48 9.47 43.04
CA GLU A 403 11.30 10.70 43.09
C GLU A 403 12.66 10.40 43.77
N PRO A 404 13.77 11.01 43.33
CA PRO A 404 15.10 10.71 43.87
C PRO A 404 15.48 11.59 45.08
N GLU A 405 15.66 10.99 46.26
CA GLU A 405 16.31 11.62 47.43
C GLU A 405 17.79 11.24 47.61
N LYS A 406 18.54 12.22 48.14
CA LYS A 406 20.00 12.27 48.34
C LYS A 406 20.51 11.31 49.41
N SER A 407 21.71 10.77 49.21
CA SER A 407 22.47 9.98 50.18
C SER A 407 23.35 10.84 51.11
N PRO A 408 23.51 10.47 52.40
CA PRO A 408 24.69 10.87 53.17
C PRO A 408 25.24 9.76 54.09
N LYS A 409 26.51 9.34 53.89
CA LYS A 409 27.37 8.56 54.83
C LYS A 409 28.83 8.83 54.38
N LYS A 410 29.88 9.08 55.17
CA LYS A 410 30.19 8.91 56.60
C LYS A 410 31.47 9.71 56.94
N ILE A 411 31.61 10.00 58.23
CA ILE A 411 32.64 10.74 58.97
C ILE A 411 34.00 10.01 59.04
N ARG A 412 35.14 10.74 58.98
CA ARG A 412 36.28 10.60 59.94
C ARG A 412 37.26 11.79 59.85
N ALA A 413 37.58 12.35 61.02
CA ALA A 413 38.40 13.55 61.26
C ALA A 413 39.91 13.27 61.34
N GLN A 414 40.74 14.29 61.10
CA GLN A 414 41.77 14.77 62.05
C GLN A 414 42.56 16.01 61.53
N THR A 415 42.57 17.07 62.37
CA THR A 415 43.68 17.99 62.74
C THR A 415 44.27 18.95 61.68
N SER A 416 43.98 20.27 61.78
CA SER A 416 44.81 21.36 62.39
C SER A 416 45.82 21.97 61.40
N ALA A 417 46.09 23.26 61.26
CA ALA A 417 45.60 24.54 61.78
C ALA A 417 46.35 25.65 60.98
N ASN A 418 45.78 26.86 60.97
CA ASN A 418 46.45 28.16 60.84
C ASN A 418 46.93 28.72 59.47
N GLN A 419 46.20 29.76 59.06
CA GLN A 419 46.66 31.15 58.88
C GLN A 419 47.04 31.69 57.48
N LYS A 420 46.22 32.70 57.12
CA LYS A 420 46.53 34.01 56.49
C LYS A 420 46.54 34.11 54.96
N ALA A 421 45.61 34.94 54.49
CA ALA A 421 45.43 35.52 53.15
C ALA A 421 46.43 36.68 52.89
N PRO A 422 46.27 37.59 51.88
CA PRO A 422 45.58 37.54 50.57
C PRO A 422 46.41 38.17 49.39
N SER A 423 45.83 38.12 48.17
CA SER A 423 45.96 39.07 47.03
C SER A 423 47.23 39.07 46.15
N LYS A 424 47.05 38.82 44.83
CA LYS A 424 47.21 39.79 43.72
C LYS A 424 47.29 39.12 42.34
N SER A 425 46.74 39.85 41.37
CA SER A 425 46.67 39.65 39.92
C SER A 425 48.01 39.52 39.19
N GLN A 426 48.05 38.70 38.13
CA GLN A 426 48.85 38.78 36.87
C GLN A 426 48.51 37.50 36.07
N GLY A 427 48.30 37.41 34.76
CA GLY A 427 48.61 38.26 33.63
C GLY A 427 49.11 37.36 32.47
N LYS A 428 48.72 37.72 31.23
CA LYS A 428 49.38 37.45 29.92
C LYS A 428 48.78 36.40 28.97
N ARG A 429 48.04 36.96 28.01
CA ARG A 429 47.86 36.52 26.61
C ARG A 429 49.19 36.34 25.87
N ARG A 430 49.24 35.34 24.97
CA ARG A 430 50.30 35.08 23.97
C ARG A 430 49.93 35.71 22.60
N LYS A 431 50.95 36.33 21.98
CA LYS A 431 51.00 36.95 20.63
C LYS A 431 51.39 35.93 19.54
N LYS A 432 50.86 36.11 18.32
CA LYS A 432 51.45 35.90 16.96
C LYS A 432 50.55 36.70 16.00
N LYS A 433 50.84 37.87 15.41
CA LYS A 433 51.98 38.50 14.70
C LYS A 433 52.11 38.06 13.23
N ARG A 434 51.66 38.93 12.30
CA ARG A 434 52.27 39.39 11.01
C ARG A 434 51.18 40.02 10.09
N THR A 435 51.07 41.36 9.99
CA THR A 435 51.70 42.31 9.02
C THR A 435 51.30 42.03 7.56
N ALA A 436 50.36 42.78 6.97
CA ALA A 436 50.44 44.13 6.40
C ALA A 436 50.98 44.13 4.95
N ASN A 437 50.05 44.18 3.99
CA ASN A 437 49.91 45.22 2.98
C ASN A 437 48.42 45.43 2.71
#